data_AF-A0A9P8N4H2-F1
#
_entry.id   AF-A0A9P8N4H2-F1
#
_cell.length_a   1.000
_cell.length_b   1.000
_cell.length_c   1.000
_cell.angle_alpha   90.00
_cell.angle_beta   90.00
_cell.angle_gamma   90.00
#
_symmetry.space_group_name_H-M   'P 1'
#
loop_
_entity.id
_entity.type
_entity.pdbx_description
1 polymer ?
#
loop_
_entity_poly.entity_id
_entity_poly.type
_entity_poly.pdbx_seq_one_letter_code
_entity_poly.pdbx_strand_id
1 'polypeptide(L)'
;MGDRLTQLQDAVDQLAQQFVACLHFVHRRHDLETLSPTDKIRDIKQEPHQKEVDPLPADEFQAGLKELSRDLIVKEQEIEYLISSLPGLDNSEKDQERNIKDLEEDLKAAEAQRQDALRERDQILAQLDTVIRSVRRP
;
A
#
# COMPACT_ATOMS: atom_id res chain seq x y z
N MET A 1 -5.77 6.75 4.77
CA MET A 1 -5.44 5.38 5.18
C MET A 1 -6.24 4.46 4.29
N GLY A 2 -5.66 4.01 3.17
CA GLY A 2 -6.33 3.11 2.24
C GLY A 2 -6.45 1.72 2.85
N ASP A 3 -7.49 0.98 2.47
CA ASP A 3 -7.65 -0.44 2.79
C ASP A 3 -6.38 -1.23 2.40
N ARG A 4 -5.96 -2.19 3.24
CA ARG A 4 -4.76 -3.02 3.02
C ARG A 4 -4.89 -3.83 1.72
N LEU A 5 -6.10 -4.26 1.39
CA LEU A 5 -6.37 -4.96 0.15
C LEU A 5 -6.21 -4.04 -1.06
N THR A 6 -6.67 -2.79 -0.98
CA THR A 6 -6.44 -1.79 -2.03
C THR A 6 -4.96 -1.47 -2.19
N GLN A 7 -4.22 -1.33 -1.10
CA GLN A 7 -2.76 -1.12 -1.17
C GLN A 7 -2.03 -2.27 -1.87
N LEU A 8 -2.47 -3.51 -1.64
CA LEU A 8 -1.93 -4.68 -2.34
C LEU A 8 -2.24 -4.63 -3.84
N GLN A 9 -3.46 -4.25 -4.22
CA GLN A 9 -3.82 -4.07 -5.63
C GLN A 9 -2.95 -3.01 -6.31
N ASP A 10 -2.78 -1.85 -5.67
CA ASP A 10 -1.94 -0.77 -6.19
C ASP A 10 -0.47 -1.22 -6.33
N ALA A 11 0.05 -2.00 -5.38
CA ALA A 11 1.42 -2.51 -5.42
C ALA A 11 1.64 -3.51 -6.57
N VAL A 12 0.67 -4.38 -6.83
CA VAL A 12 0.71 -5.34 -7.96
C VAL A 12 0.62 -4.60 -9.30
N ASP A 13 -0.22 -3.58 -9.40
CA ASP A 13 -0.32 -2.76 -10.62
C ASP A 13 0.98 -1.99 -10.90
N GLN A 14 1.61 -1.44 -9.86
CA GLN A 14 2.93 -0.81 -9.98
C GLN A 14 3.99 -1.81 -10.44
N LEU A 15 3.99 -3.04 -9.92
CA LEU A 15 4.92 -4.09 -10.36
C LEU A 15 4.75 -4.42 -11.84
N ALA A 16 3.51 -4.52 -12.33
CA ALA A 16 3.24 -4.75 -13.75
C ALA A 16 3.77 -3.61 -14.64
N GLN A 17 3.59 -2.35 -14.21
CA GLN A 17 4.15 -1.19 -14.91
C GLN A 17 5.69 -1.23 -14.93
N GLN A 18 6.31 -1.59 -13.81
CA GLN A 18 7.75 -1.73 -13.71
C GLN A 18 8.29 -2.80 -14.65
N PHE A 19 7.61 -3.95 -14.79
CA PHE A 19 8.02 -4.97 -15.77
C PHE A 19 8.05 -4.44 -17.20
N VAL A 20 7.00 -3.73 -17.62
CA VAL A 20 6.95 -3.12 -18.95
C VAL A 20 8.05 -2.08 -19.12
N ALA A 21 8.29 -1.24 -18.10
CA ALA A 21 9.35 -0.25 -18.13
C ALA A 21 10.75 -0.88 -18.22
N CYS A 22 11.00 -1.97 -17.49
CA CYS A 22 12.26 -2.71 -17.54
C CYS A 22 12.51 -3.30 -18.93
N LEU A 23 11.50 -3.95 -19.51
CA LEU A 23 11.59 -4.49 -20.87
C LEU A 23 11.83 -3.38 -21.90
N HIS A 24 11.15 -2.25 -21.74
CA HIS A 24 11.35 -1.09 -22.61
C HIS A 24 12.77 -0.53 -22.49
N PHE A 25 13.30 -0.42 -21.27
CA PHE A 25 14.67 0.04 -21.02
C PHE A 25 15.70 -0.87 -21.69
N VAL A 26 15.59 -2.19 -21.47
CA VAL A 26 16.48 -3.19 -22.11
C VAL A 26 16.39 -3.09 -23.63
N HIS A 27 15.17 -3.01 -24.17
CA HIS A 27 14.96 -2.97 -25.62
C HIS A 27 15.50 -1.68 -26.27
N ARG A 28 15.37 -0.52 -25.61
CA ARG A 28 15.76 0.78 -26.20
C ARG A 28 17.20 1.19 -25.91
N ARG A 29 17.76 0.82 -24.76
CA ARG A 29 19.05 1.33 -24.27
C ARG A 29 20.24 0.39 -24.49
N HIS A 30 20.00 -0.80 -25.05
CA HIS A 30 21.07 -1.74 -25.39
C HIS A 30 21.92 -1.23 -26.56
N ASP A 31 23.20 -1.64 -26.57
CA ASP A 31 24.11 -1.43 -27.69
C ASP A 31 24.08 -2.63 -28.67
N LEU A 32 24.48 -2.39 -29.91
CA LEU A 32 24.52 -3.41 -30.95
C LEU A 32 25.87 -4.14 -30.92
N GLU A 33 25.85 -5.47 -30.76
CA GLU A 33 27.05 -6.30 -30.83
C GLU A 33 27.23 -6.94 -32.21
N THR A 34 28.48 -7.06 -32.66
CA THR A 34 28.82 -7.80 -33.88
C THR A 34 28.97 -9.30 -33.59
N LEU A 35 28.23 -10.13 -34.33
CA LEU A 35 28.25 -11.58 -34.13
C LEU A 35 29.47 -12.25 -34.79
N SER A 36 29.99 -11.67 -35.87
CA SER A 36 31.21 -12.13 -36.55
C SER A 36 32.25 -11.00 -36.71
N PRO A 37 33.56 -11.31 -36.78
CA PRO A 37 34.62 -10.32 -37.00
C PRO A 37 34.49 -9.54 -38.32
N THR A 38 33.73 -10.08 -39.29
CA THR A 38 33.42 -9.46 -40.58
C THR A 38 32.15 -8.63 -40.61
N ASP A 39 31.34 -8.66 -39.54
CA ASP A 39 30.12 -7.87 -39.46
C ASP A 39 30.44 -6.41 -39.18
N LYS A 40 29.78 -5.53 -39.92
CA LYS A 40 29.82 -4.09 -39.71
C LYS A 40 28.44 -3.62 -39.30
N ILE A 41 28.37 -2.91 -38.18
CA ILE A 41 27.16 -2.20 -37.76
C ILE A 41 26.80 -1.22 -38.88
N ARG A 42 25.56 -1.30 -39.39
CA ARG A 42 25.11 -0.36 -40.43
C ARG A 42 24.92 1.01 -39.79
N ASP A 43 25.80 1.95 -40.10
CA ASP A 43 25.58 3.38 -39.83
C ASP A 43 24.47 3.90 -40.74
N ILE A 44 23.22 3.57 -40.41
CA ILE A 44 22.09 4.17 -41.09
C ILE A 44 22.01 5.62 -40.58
N LYS A 45 22.21 6.60 -41.47
CA LYS A 45 21.87 8.02 -41.22
C LYS A 45 20.35 8.13 -41.03
N GLN A 46 19.85 7.68 -39.90
CA GLN A 46 18.47 7.81 -39.49
C GLN A 46 18.28 9.18 -38.85
N GLU A 47 17.26 9.91 -39.30
CA GLU A 47 16.79 11.11 -38.60
C GLU A 47 16.45 10.75 -37.15
N PRO A 48 16.52 11.68 -36.17
CA PRO A 48 16.42 11.36 -34.73
C PRO A 48 15.16 10.58 -34.32
N HIS A 49 14.12 10.55 -35.14
CA HIS A 49 12.87 9.79 -34.92
C HIS A 49 12.86 8.37 -35.54
N GLN A 50 13.91 7.97 -36.26
CA GLN A 50 14.03 6.66 -36.92
C GLN A 50 15.06 5.73 -36.27
N LYS A 51 15.80 6.19 -35.24
CA LYS A 51 16.74 5.34 -34.51
C LYS A 51 16.01 4.18 -33.83
N GLU A 52 16.40 2.96 -34.21
CA GLU A 52 15.85 1.72 -33.65
C GLU A 52 16.20 1.59 -32.15
N VAL A 53 17.43 1.97 -31.79
CA VAL A 53 18.00 1.95 -30.44
C VAL A 53 18.65 3.29 -30.08
N ASP A 54 18.63 3.63 -28.79
CA ASP A 54 19.31 4.80 -28.20
C ASP A 54 20.25 4.32 -27.08
N PRO A 55 21.42 3.77 -27.46
CA PRO A 55 22.30 3.06 -26.54
C PRO A 55 22.90 3.99 -25.50
N LEU A 56 22.99 3.49 -24.27
CA LEU A 56 23.75 4.13 -23.20
C LEU A 56 25.17 3.55 -23.14
N PRO A 57 26.12 4.27 -22.53
CA PRO A 57 27.40 3.69 -22.14
C PRO A 57 27.21 2.37 -21.38
N ALA A 58 28.05 1.38 -21.63
CA ALA A 58 27.87 0.03 -21.09
C ALA A 58 27.84 0.00 -19.55
N ASP A 59 28.61 0.86 -18.90
CA ASP A 59 28.62 1.05 -17.45
C ASP A 59 27.31 1.64 -16.93
N GLU A 60 26.78 2.68 -17.58
CA GLU A 60 25.48 3.28 -17.25
C GLU A 60 24.32 2.29 -17.48
N PHE A 61 24.36 1.53 -18.58
CA PHE A 61 23.35 0.51 -18.88
C PHE A 61 23.34 -0.60 -17.83
N GLN A 62 24.52 -1.12 -17.45
CA GLN A 62 24.63 -2.15 -16.41
C GLN A 62 24.21 -1.63 -15.03
N ALA A 63 24.52 -0.37 -14.70
CA ALA A 63 24.04 0.27 -13.48
C ALA A 63 22.50 0.37 -13.47
N GLY A 64 21.90 0.80 -14.58
CA GLY A 64 20.45 0.88 -14.73
C GLY A 64 19.75 -0.48 -14.61
N LEU A 65 20.31 -1.54 -15.22
CA LEU A 65 19.79 -2.90 -15.06
C LEU A 65 19.80 -3.36 -13.60
N LYS A 66 20.88 -3.05 -12.87
CA LYS A 66 21.02 -3.42 -11.47
C LYS A 66 20.03 -2.67 -10.58
N GLU A 67 19.81 -1.38 -10.85
CA GLU A 67 18.80 -0.56 -10.15
C GLU A 67 17.40 -1.09 -10.39
N LEU A 68 17.00 -1.29 -11.65
CA LEU A 68 15.69 -1.84 -12.01
C LEU A 68 15.45 -3.21 -11.38
N SER A 69 16.46 -4.09 -11.39
CA SER A 69 16.37 -5.40 -10.74
C SER A 69 16.18 -5.30 -9.23
N ARG A 70 16.86 -4.35 -8.58
CA ARG A 70 16.71 -4.11 -7.15
C ARG A 70 15.31 -3.58 -6.81
N ASP A 71 14.79 -2.66 -7.62
CA ASP A 71 13.46 -2.09 -7.42
C ASP A 71 12.36 -3.15 -7.54
N LEU A 72 12.49 -4.07 -8.49
CA LEU A 72 11.58 -5.22 -8.62
C LEU A 72 11.61 -6.11 -7.37
N ILE A 73 12.79 -6.43 -6.84
CA ILE A 73 12.92 -7.24 -5.62
C ILE A 73 12.29 -6.53 -4.42
N VAL A 74 12.55 -5.23 -4.26
CA VAL A 74 11.97 -4.47 -3.15
C VAL A 74 10.45 -4.41 -3.25
N LYS A 75 9.90 -4.26 -4.45
CA LYS A 75 8.45 -4.26 -4.66
C LYS A 75 7.81 -5.62 -4.40
N GLU A 76 8.50 -6.71 -4.73
CA GLU A 76 8.03 -8.05 -4.39
C GLU A 76 8.02 -8.28 -2.87
N GLN A 77 9.06 -7.85 -2.14
CA GLN A 77 9.08 -7.88 -0.68
C GLN A 77 7.96 -7.03 -0.05
N GLU A 78 7.66 -5.86 -0.62
CA GLU A 78 6.54 -5.03 -0.18
C GLU A 78 5.20 -5.77 -0.36
N ILE A 79 5.00 -6.44 -1.49
CA ILE A 79 3.82 -7.26 -1.76
C ILE A 79 3.71 -8.42 -0.77
N GLU A 80 4.79 -9.16 -0.52
CA GLU A 80 4.81 -10.24 0.47
C GLU A 80 4.44 -9.73 1.87
N TYR A 81 5.02 -8.60 2.28
CA TYR A 81 4.70 -7.99 3.55
C TYR A 81 3.22 -7.60 3.62
N LEU A 82 2.69 -6.97 2.56
CA LEU A 82 1.28 -6.59 2.49
C LEU A 82 0.37 -7.81 2.62
N ILE A 83 0.68 -8.90 1.92
CA ILE A 83 -0.03 -10.18 2.03
C ILE A 83 0.02 -10.68 3.48
N SER A 84 1.20 -10.80 4.09
CA SER A 84 1.35 -11.29 5.47
C SER A 84 0.60 -10.47 6.51
N SER A 85 0.35 -9.19 6.19
CA SER A 85 -0.32 -8.23 7.07
C SER A 85 -1.83 -8.13 6.82
N LEU A 86 -2.39 -8.92 5.89
CA LEU A 86 -3.82 -8.88 5.60
C LEU A 86 -4.63 -9.36 6.82
N PRO A 87 -5.58 -8.55 7.31
CA PRO A 87 -6.41 -8.94 8.44
C PRO A 87 -7.31 -10.11 8.07
N GLY A 88 -7.46 -11.07 8.98
CA GLY A 88 -8.38 -12.19 8.82
C GLY A 88 -7.88 -13.37 8.00
N LEU A 89 -6.59 -13.41 7.62
CA LEU A 89 -5.99 -14.54 6.90
C LEU A 89 -6.14 -15.89 7.63
N ASP A 90 -6.05 -15.88 8.96
CA ASP A 90 -6.10 -17.10 9.78
C ASP A 90 -7.50 -17.46 10.28
N ASN A 91 -8.50 -16.62 10.03
CA ASN A 91 -9.85 -16.80 10.55
C ASN A 91 -10.79 -17.31 9.46
N SER A 92 -11.56 -18.37 9.76
CA SER A 92 -12.64 -18.78 8.86
C SER A 92 -13.77 -17.76 8.88
N GLU A 93 -14.56 -17.71 7.80
CA GLU A 93 -15.76 -16.86 7.72
C GLU A 93 -16.71 -17.08 8.90
N LYS A 94 -16.83 -18.32 9.39
CA LYS A 94 -17.65 -18.66 10.55
C LYS A 94 -17.11 -18.07 11.85
N ASP A 95 -15.79 -18.07 12.03
CA ASP A 95 -15.15 -17.47 13.20
C ASP A 95 -15.30 -15.94 13.17
N GLN A 96 -15.20 -15.35 11.97
CA GLN A 96 -15.44 -13.92 11.77
C GLN A 96 -16.90 -13.56 12.08
N GLU A 97 -17.87 -14.33 11.57
CA GLU A 97 -19.30 -14.12 11.85
C GLU A 97 -19.61 -14.23 13.35
N ARG A 98 -19.02 -15.22 14.02
CA ARG A 98 -19.17 -15.37 15.47
C ARG A 98 -18.59 -14.17 16.22
N ASN A 99 -17.37 -13.76 15.90
CA ASN A 99 -16.74 -12.59 16.52
C ASN A 99 -17.58 -11.32 16.31
N ILE A 100 -18.20 -11.15 15.14
CA ILE A 100 -19.11 -10.02 14.88
C ILE A 100 -20.31 -10.06 15.84
N LYS A 101 -20.95 -11.22 16.01
CA LYS A 101 -22.09 -11.37 16.93
C LYS A 101 -21.70 -11.10 18.37
N ASP A 102 -20.56 -11.64 18.81
CA ASP A 102 -20.05 -11.44 20.17
C ASP A 102 -19.75 -9.95 20.42
N LEU A 103 -19.11 -9.26 19.46
CA LEU A 103 -18.86 -7.81 19.54
C LEU A 103 -20.15 -6.98 19.53
N GLU A 104 -21.19 -7.39 18.81
CA GLU A 104 -22.49 -6.72 18.83
C GLU A 104 -23.18 -6.83 20.20
N GLU A 105 -23.04 -7.97 20.88
CA GLU A 105 -23.56 -8.17 22.24
C GLU A 105 -22.80 -7.32 23.26
N ASP A 106 -21.46 -7.33 23.18
CA ASP A 106 -20.60 -6.50 24.03
C ASP A 106 -20.92 -5.00 23.86
N LEU A 107 -21.15 -4.56 22.62
CA LEU A 107 -21.49 -3.17 22.31
C LEU A 107 -22.86 -2.78 22.91
N LYS A 108 -23.84 -3.68 22.88
CA LYS A 108 -25.15 -3.46 23.54
C LYS A 108 -25.00 -3.33 25.05
N ALA A 109 -24.20 -4.19 25.67
CA ALA A 109 -23.95 -4.15 27.11
C ALA A 109 -23.22 -2.86 27.52
N ALA A 110 -22.17 -2.48 26.78
CA ALA A 110 -21.43 -1.24 27.01
C ALA A 110 -22.31 0.01 26.85
N GLU A 111 -23.20 0.02 25.86
CA GLU A 111 -24.14 1.13 25.65
C GLU A 111 -25.17 1.25 26.78
N ALA A 112 -25.67 0.12 27.30
CA ALA A 112 -26.57 0.13 28.47
C ALA A 112 -25.87 0.70 29.71
N GLN A 113 -24.64 0.25 29.99
CA GLN A 113 -23.83 0.80 31.08
C GLN A 113 -23.57 2.30 30.89
N ARG A 114 -23.28 2.74 29.67
CA ARG A 114 -23.11 4.15 29.33
C ARG A 114 -24.37 4.96 29.63
N GLN A 115 -25.55 4.44 29.30
CA GLN A 115 -26.82 5.10 29.58
C GLN A 115 -27.10 5.21 31.09
N ASP A 116 -26.83 4.17 31.86
CA ASP A 116 -27.02 4.19 33.31
C ASP A 116 -26.05 5.18 33.98
N ALA A 117 -24.77 5.17 33.59
CA ALA A 117 -23.79 6.14 34.07
C ALA A 117 -24.18 7.60 33.73
N LEU A 118 -24.78 7.84 32.56
CA LEU A 118 -25.30 9.16 32.20
C LEU A 118 -26.47 9.58 33.09
N ARG A 119 -27.40 8.66 33.41
CA ARG A 119 -28.52 8.93 34.31
C ARG A 119 -28.04 9.27 35.71
N GLU A 120 -27.10 8.49 36.26
CA GLU A 120 -26.51 8.75 37.57
C GLU A 120 -25.79 10.09 37.61
N ARG A 121 -24.99 10.39 36.58
CA ARG A 121 -24.34 11.70 36.43
C ARG A 121 -25.36 12.84 36.45
N ASP A 122 -26.47 12.73 35.70
CA ASP A 122 -27.50 13.77 35.67
C ASP A 122 -28.18 13.97 37.02
N GLN A 123 -28.42 12.87 37.75
CA GLN A 123 -28.97 12.95 39.10
C GLN A 123 -28.01 13.65 40.08
N ILE A 124 -26.73 13.28 40.05
CA ILE A 124 -25.70 13.90 40.91
C ILE A 124 -25.54 15.38 40.56
N LEU A 125 -25.55 15.74 39.27
CA LEU A 125 -25.51 17.13 38.82
C LEU A 125 -26.71 17.94 39.35
N ALA A 126 -27.92 17.38 39.31
CA ALA A 126 -29.11 18.03 39.85
C ALA A 126 -29.05 18.23 41.38
N GLN A 127 -28.53 17.24 42.10
CA GLN A 127 -28.29 17.36 43.55
C GLN A 127 -27.25 18.46 43.85
N LEU A 128 -26.16 18.50 43.09
CA LEU A 128 -25.12 19.52 43.22
C LEU A 128 -25.66 20.93 42.93
N ASP A 129 -26.46 21.10 41.86
CA ASP A 129 -27.09 22.39 41.53
C ASP A 129 -28.01 22.87 42.68
N THR A 130 -28.74 21.94 43.31
CA THR A 130 -29.59 22.25 44.46
C THR A 130 -28.79 22.77 45.66
N VAL A 131 -27.66 22.12 45.99
CA VAL A 131 -26.77 22.55 47.07
C VAL A 131 -26.10 23.90 46.77
N ILE A 132 -25.63 24.10 45.54
CA ILE A 132 -25.01 25.37 45.13
C ILE A 132 -26.03 26.53 45.24
N ARG A 133 -27.28 26.29 44.81
CA ARG A 133 -28.35 27.30 44.90
C ARG A 133 -28.78 27.61 46.34
N SER A 134 -28.70 26.66 47.26
CA SER A 134 -29.05 26.89 48.66
C SER A 134 -27.99 27.69 49.42
N VAL A 135 -26.71 27.53 49.06
CA VAL A 135 -25.58 28.26 49.68
C VAL A 135 -25.44 29.70 49.13
N ARG A 136 -25.88 29.97 47.90
CA ARG A 136 -25.74 31.29 47.26
C ARG A 136 -26.91 32.27 47.50
N ARG A 137 -27.59 32.19 48.64
CA ARG A 137 -28.55 33.22 49.08
C ARG A 137 -28.12 33.86 50.41
N PRO A 138 -27.56 35.08 50.39
CA PRO A 138 -28.00 36.11 51.34
C PRO A 138 -29.40 36.64 50.97
#